data_AF-A0A933VZW8-F1
#
_entry.id   AF-A0A933VZW8-F1
#
_cell.length_a   1.000
_cell.length_b   1.000
_cell.length_c   1.000
_cell.angle_alpha   90.00
_cell.angle_beta   90.00
_cell.angle_gamma   90.00
#
_symmetry.space_group_name_H-M   'P 1'
#
loop_
_entity.id
_entity.type
_entity.pdbx_description
1 polymer ?
#
loop_
_entity_poly.entity_id
_entity_poly.type
_entity_poly.pdbx_seq_one_letter_code
_entity_poly.pdbx_strand_id
1 'polypeptide(L)'
;MKWVILLLVLALIFAGVGGYILYARGLLTLEDFRFAKSEAGKQEQRRADKAESLTDSILERDKELKATAARLEDLSARLDTQRQELEAERALVEEKIQALKQQEERLKQQQDMLKQEEGRLKALQRKSKSGSAAETKLKSMKLPPPTEDMMKLVKVYEGMPPEDAAPVLENLPDAAAAQILLQMRRRQASEIMGLLTPNKAASVSRLLTAETAVAEAAR
;
A
#
# COMPACT_ATOMS: atom_id res chain seq x y z
N MET A 1 97.14 -15.26 -6.27
CA MET A 1 96.97 -13.84 -5.86
C MET A 1 98.24 -13.00 -6.12
N LYS A 2 99.40 -13.30 -5.50
CA LYS A 2 100.63 -12.49 -5.65
C LYS A 2 101.17 -12.36 -7.09
N TRP A 3 101.12 -13.43 -7.89
CA TRP A 3 101.58 -13.43 -9.29
C TRP A 3 100.67 -12.63 -10.23
N VAL A 4 99.36 -12.61 -9.95
CA VAL A 4 98.39 -11.82 -10.72
C VAL A 4 98.66 -10.33 -10.52
N ILE A 5 98.93 -9.92 -9.28
CA ILE A 5 99.30 -8.52 -8.95
C ILE A 5 100.62 -8.14 -9.62
N LEU A 6 101.62 -9.03 -9.62
CA LEU A 6 102.92 -8.77 -10.23
C LEU A 6 102.84 -8.63 -11.76
N LEU A 7 102.02 -9.46 -12.42
CA LEU A 7 101.71 -9.32 -13.85
C LEU A 7 100.95 -8.03 -14.16
N LEU A 8 100.02 -7.63 -13.29
CA LEU A 8 99.26 -6.39 -13.45
C LEU A 8 100.17 -5.16 -13.35
N VAL A 9 101.09 -5.16 -12.38
CA VAL A 9 102.09 -4.10 -12.21
C VAL A 9 103.07 -4.05 -13.39
N LEU A 10 103.54 -5.21 -13.87
CA LEU A 10 104.41 -5.30 -15.05
C LEU A 10 103.72 -4.76 -16.30
N ALA A 11 102.45 -5.11 -16.52
CA ALA A 11 101.66 -4.61 -17.63
C ALA A 11 101.46 -3.09 -17.57
N LEU A 12 101.30 -2.54 -16.36
CA LEU A 12 101.14 -1.10 -16.12
C LEU A 12 102.44 -0.33 -16.41
N ILE A 13 103.59 -0.90 -16.03
CA ILE A 13 104.92 -0.35 -16.37
C ILE A 13 105.14 -0.41 -17.88
N PHE A 14 104.79 -1.52 -18.54
CA PHE A 14 104.90 -1.65 -19.99
C PHE A 14 104.00 -0.66 -20.73
N ALA A 15 102.79 -0.43 -20.24
CA ALA A 15 101.90 0.59 -20.78
C ALA A 15 102.47 2.00 -20.62
N GLY A 16 103.09 2.30 -19.47
CA GLY A 16 103.74 3.59 -19.21
C GLY A 16 104.97 3.84 -20.10
N VAL A 17 105.86 2.85 -20.20
CA VAL A 17 107.07 2.93 -21.04
C VAL A 17 106.71 2.96 -22.53
N GLY A 18 105.74 2.15 -22.96
CA GLY A 18 105.23 2.15 -24.33
C GLY A 18 104.58 3.48 -24.70
N GLY A 19 103.77 4.05 -23.80
CA GLY A 19 103.18 5.39 -23.97
C GLY A 19 104.24 6.49 -24.08
N TYR A 20 105.30 6.42 -23.29
CA TYR A 20 106.41 7.39 -23.32
C TYR A 20 107.23 7.31 -24.62
N ILE A 21 107.53 6.10 -25.11
CA ILE A 21 108.27 5.92 -26.37
C ILE A 21 107.44 6.41 -27.56
N LEU A 22 106.14 6.17 -27.56
CA LEU A 22 105.24 6.65 -28.61
C LEU A 22 105.07 8.18 -28.59
N TYR A 23 105.06 8.79 -27.40
CA TYR A 23 105.08 10.25 -27.23
C TYR A 23 106.39 10.87 -27.75
N ALA A 24 107.55 10.29 -27.40
CA ALA A 24 108.86 10.80 -27.81
C ALA A 24 109.11 10.73 -29.33
N ARG A 25 108.43 9.81 -30.05
CA ARG A 25 108.48 9.70 -31.52
C ARG A 25 107.49 10.61 -32.25
N GLY A 26 106.72 11.43 -31.53
CA GLY A 26 105.70 12.30 -32.09
C GLY A 26 104.47 11.55 -32.65
N LEU A 27 104.34 10.26 -32.32
CA LEU A 27 103.23 9.41 -32.76
C LEU A 27 102.03 9.46 -31.81
N LEU A 28 102.24 9.90 -30.56
CA LEU A 28 101.19 10.22 -29.58
C LEU A 28 101.30 11.71 -29.24
N THR A 29 100.36 12.52 -29.70
CA THR A 29 100.24 13.92 -29.29
C THR A 29 99.16 14.05 -28.20
N LEU A 30 99.18 15.15 -27.43
CA LEU A 30 98.13 15.46 -26.44
C LEU A 30 96.72 15.57 -27.07
N GLU A 31 96.60 15.58 -28.40
CA GLU A 31 95.34 15.58 -29.13
C GLU A 31 94.64 14.21 -29.09
N ASP A 32 95.38 13.10 -29.08
CA ASP A 32 94.80 11.74 -29.01
C ASP A 32 94.16 11.47 -27.63
N PHE A 33 94.75 12.00 -26.54
CA PHE A 33 94.17 11.95 -25.20
C PHE A 33 92.99 12.94 -25.01
N ARG A 34 92.93 14.03 -25.79
CA ARG A 34 91.74 14.90 -25.83
C ARG A 34 90.53 14.17 -26.40
N PHE A 35 90.70 13.19 -27.29
CA PHE A 35 89.59 12.38 -27.80
C PHE A 35 88.98 11.49 -26.71
N ALA A 36 89.79 10.79 -25.92
CA ALA A 36 89.32 9.98 -24.79
C ALA A 36 88.71 10.84 -23.65
N LYS A 37 89.28 12.02 -23.34
CA LYS A 37 88.69 12.98 -22.39
C LYS A 37 87.43 13.67 -22.93
N SER A 38 87.35 13.86 -24.25
CA SER A 38 86.16 14.37 -24.94
C SER A 38 85.02 13.35 -24.95
N GLU A 39 85.31 12.07 -25.13
CA GLU A 39 84.31 11.00 -25.02
C GLU A 39 83.85 10.76 -23.59
N ALA A 40 84.77 10.77 -22.61
CA ALA A 40 84.41 10.69 -21.18
C ALA A 40 83.58 11.91 -20.73
N GLY A 41 83.95 13.12 -21.15
CA GLY A 41 83.18 14.35 -20.89
C GLY A 41 81.81 14.34 -21.58
N LYS A 42 81.72 13.88 -22.84
CA LYS A 42 80.43 13.69 -23.54
C LYS A 42 79.56 12.62 -22.86
N GLN A 43 80.15 11.57 -22.30
CA GLN A 43 79.43 10.50 -21.60
C GLN A 43 78.94 10.97 -20.22
N GLU A 44 79.73 11.77 -19.51
CA GLU A 44 79.34 12.39 -18.24
C GLU A 44 78.26 13.46 -18.44
N GLN A 45 78.37 14.27 -19.48
CA GLN A 45 77.36 15.25 -19.85
C GLN A 45 76.05 14.59 -20.30
N ARG A 46 76.09 13.53 -21.13
CA ARG A 46 74.91 12.71 -21.46
C ARG A 46 74.25 12.05 -20.24
N ARG A 47 75.03 11.70 -19.21
CA ARG A 47 74.50 11.16 -17.94
C ARG A 47 73.85 12.26 -17.10
N ALA A 48 74.45 13.44 -17.04
CA ALA A 48 73.88 14.62 -16.37
C ALA A 48 72.56 15.05 -17.05
N ASP A 49 72.56 15.20 -18.39
CA ASP A 49 71.37 15.55 -19.17
C ASP A 49 70.24 14.52 -18.98
N LYS A 50 70.61 13.22 -18.93
CA LYS A 50 69.65 12.14 -18.68
C LYS A 50 69.12 12.15 -17.23
N ALA A 51 69.96 12.48 -16.26
CA ALA A 51 69.55 12.61 -14.85
C ALA A 51 68.61 13.81 -14.65
N GLU A 52 68.87 14.93 -15.32
CA GLU A 52 68.00 16.11 -15.33
C GLU A 52 66.64 15.78 -15.98
N SER A 53 66.64 15.15 -17.16
CA SER A 53 65.43 14.66 -17.84
C SER A 53 64.61 13.67 -16.98
N LEU A 54 65.27 12.77 -16.26
CA LEU A 54 64.62 11.84 -15.34
C LEU A 54 63.99 12.59 -14.15
N THR A 55 64.68 13.60 -13.63
CA THR A 55 64.18 14.43 -12.52
C THR A 55 62.94 15.20 -12.95
N ASP A 56 62.95 15.83 -14.13
CA ASP A 56 61.79 16.50 -14.71
C ASP A 56 60.61 15.54 -14.92
N SER A 57 60.89 14.33 -15.42
CA SER A 57 59.88 13.30 -15.63
C SER A 57 59.24 12.82 -14.32
N ILE A 58 60.02 12.70 -13.25
CA ILE A 58 59.53 12.36 -11.90
C ILE A 58 58.67 13.50 -11.35
N LEU A 59 59.08 14.75 -11.55
CA LEU A 59 58.36 15.93 -11.09
C LEU A 59 57.00 16.07 -11.80
N GLU A 60 56.95 15.84 -13.11
CA GLU A 60 55.70 15.81 -13.88
C GLU A 60 54.79 14.65 -13.46
N ARG A 61 55.35 13.45 -13.24
CA ARG A 61 54.60 12.30 -12.71
C ARG A 61 54.02 12.57 -11.32
N ASP A 62 54.75 13.22 -10.42
CA ASP A 62 54.26 13.59 -9.09
C ASP A 62 53.11 14.61 -9.16
N LYS A 63 53.19 15.59 -10.08
CA LYS A 63 52.08 16.51 -10.37
C LYS A 63 50.86 15.75 -10.92
N GLU A 64 51.04 14.84 -11.85
CA GLU A 64 49.96 14.00 -12.40
C GLU A 64 49.31 13.14 -11.31
N LEU A 65 50.10 12.51 -10.43
CA LEU A 65 49.60 11.70 -9.32
C LEU A 65 48.83 12.52 -8.29
N LYS A 66 49.30 13.73 -7.97
CA LYS A 66 48.56 14.66 -7.10
C LYS A 66 47.24 15.09 -7.74
N ALA A 67 47.25 15.37 -9.05
CA ALA A 67 46.04 15.74 -9.78
C ALA A 67 45.03 14.58 -9.86
N THR A 68 45.49 13.33 -10.04
CA THR A 68 44.59 12.17 -10.03
C THR A 68 44.07 11.85 -8.63
N ALA A 69 44.91 11.96 -7.60
CA ALA A 69 44.48 11.81 -6.20
C ALA A 69 43.38 12.83 -5.84
N ALA A 70 43.56 14.10 -6.18
CA ALA A 70 42.55 15.14 -5.96
C ALA A 70 41.24 14.86 -6.72
N ARG A 71 41.32 14.35 -7.96
CA ARG A 71 40.14 13.93 -8.72
C ARG A 71 39.42 12.74 -8.10
N LEU A 72 40.14 11.77 -7.56
CA LEU A 72 39.56 10.60 -6.89
C LEU A 72 38.86 11.02 -5.59
N GLU A 73 39.44 11.96 -4.84
CA GLU A 73 38.84 12.52 -3.64
C GLU A 73 37.52 13.24 -3.98
N ASP A 74 37.50 14.14 -4.97
CA ASP A 74 36.28 14.80 -5.44
C ASP A 74 35.22 13.79 -5.91
N LEU A 75 35.63 12.76 -6.68
CA LEU A 75 34.70 11.72 -7.14
C LEU A 75 34.11 10.93 -5.96
N SER A 76 34.92 10.58 -4.96
CA SER A 76 34.45 9.87 -3.77
C SER A 76 33.45 10.71 -2.96
N ALA A 77 33.73 12.00 -2.77
CA ALA A 77 32.84 12.92 -2.08
C ALA A 77 31.48 13.06 -2.81
N ARG A 78 31.50 13.13 -4.14
CA ARG A 78 30.26 13.14 -4.96
C ARG A 78 29.48 11.84 -4.84
N LEU A 79 30.16 10.69 -4.87
CA LEU A 79 29.50 9.38 -4.71
C LEU A 79 28.87 9.23 -3.33
N ASP A 80 29.52 9.73 -2.28
CA ASP A 80 28.97 9.70 -0.92
C ASP A 80 27.75 10.61 -0.81
N THR A 81 27.79 11.80 -1.43
CA THR A 81 26.63 12.71 -1.51
C THR A 81 25.47 12.05 -2.25
N GLN A 82 25.71 11.45 -3.42
CA GLN A 82 24.68 10.73 -4.19
C GLN A 82 24.09 9.54 -3.44
N ARG A 83 24.92 8.82 -2.66
CA ARG A 83 24.43 7.72 -1.81
C ARG A 83 23.51 8.24 -0.73
N GLN A 84 23.87 9.32 -0.05
CA GLN A 84 23.03 9.93 0.97
C GLN A 84 21.69 10.43 0.40
N GLU A 85 21.72 11.06 -0.78
CA GLU A 85 20.50 11.49 -1.48
C GLU A 85 19.61 10.30 -1.84
N LEU A 86 20.18 9.23 -2.42
CA LEU A 86 19.44 8.02 -2.76
C LEU A 86 18.88 7.31 -1.52
N GLU A 87 19.60 7.30 -0.41
CA GLU A 87 19.11 6.74 0.85
C GLU A 87 17.96 7.55 1.42
N ALA A 88 18.04 8.88 1.37
CA ALA A 88 16.96 9.77 1.77
C ALA A 88 15.72 9.61 0.87
N GLU A 89 15.90 9.52 -0.44
CA GLU A 89 14.82 9.26 -1.39
C GLU A 89 14.17 7.89 -1.14
N ARG A 90 14.97 6.84 -0.89
CA ARG A 90 14.46 5.51 -0.57
C ARG A 90 13.65 5.51 0.73
N ALA A 91 14.10 6.21 1.76
CA ALA A 91 13.37 6.34 3.01
C ALA A 91 12.00 7.03 2.79
N LEU A 92 11.98 8.11 2.00
CA LEU A 92 10.74 8.82 1.65
C LEU A 92 9.78 7.94 0.85
N VAL A 93 10.31 7.16 -0.11
CA VAL A 93 9.51 6.24 -0.92
C VAL A 93 8.92 5.12 -0.04
N GLU A 94 9.70 4.54 0.86
CA GLU A 94 9.22 3.52 1.79
C GLU A 94 8.11 4.07 2.70
N GLU A 95 8.28 5.27 3.25
CA GLU A 95 7.24 5.94 4.04
C GLU A 95 5.93 6.10 3.24
N LYS A 96 6.03 6.56 1.99
CA LYS A 96 4.86 6.69 1.09
C LYS A 96 4.21 5.34 0.81
N ILE A 97 4.99 4.29 0.58
CA ILE A 97 4.46 2.94 0.36
C ILE A 97 3.69 2.45 1.60
N GLN A 98 4.23 2.67 2.80
CA GLN A 98 3.55 2.29 4.04
C GLN A 98 2.26 3.09 4.24
N ALA A 99 2.28 4.41 3.98
CA ALA A 99 1.09 5.25 4.04
C ALA A 99 0.00 4.79 3.05
N LEU A 100 0.39 4.46 1.81
CA LEU A 100 -0.53 3.95 0.79
C LEU A 100 -1.12 2.59 1.19
N LYS A 101 -0.31 1.67 1.71
CA LYS A 101 -0.79 0.37 2.23
C LYS A 101 -1.85 0.56 3.32
N GLN A 102 -1.61 1.47 4.27
CA GLN A 102 -2.59 1.78 5.32
C GLN A 102 -3.87 2.39 4.75
N GLN A 103 -3.77 3.24 3.74
CA GLN A 103 -4.94 3.80 3.05
C GLN A 103 -5.74 2.73 2.30
N GLU A 104 -5.07 1.84 1.56
CA GLU A 104 -5.70 0.72 0.86
C GLU A 104 -6.44 -0.20 1.83
N GLU A 105 -5.84 -0.52 2.98
CA GLU A 105 -6.47 -1.36 3.99
C GLU A 105 -7.71 -0.69 4.60
N ARG A 106 -7.64 0.61 4.90
CA ARG A 106 -8.80 1.39 5.36
C ARG A 106 -9.92 1.42 4.31
N LEU A 107 -9.59 1.65 3.05
CA LEU A 107 -10.56 1.65 1.97
C LEU A 107 -11.21 0.28 1.79
N LYS A 108 -10.44 -0.80 1.91
CA LYS A 108 -10.97 -2.16 1.87
C LYS A 108 -11.94 -2.43 3.02
N GLN A 109 -11.58 -2.04 4.24
CA GLN A 109 -12.49 -2.15 5.40
C GLN A 109 -13.78 -1.37 5.18
N GLN A 110 -13.70 -0.14 4.67
CA GLN A 110 -14.89 0.67 4.35
C GLN A 110 -15.76 0.01 3.27
N GLN A 111 -15.16 -0.55 2.22
CA GLN A 111 -15.88 -1.28 1.18
C GLN A 111 -16.61 -2.51 1.73
N ASP A 112 -15.97 -3.27 2.62
CA ASP A 112 -16.57 -4.45 3.23
C ASP A 112 -17.72 -4.08 4.17
N MET A 113 -17.59 -3.00 4.95
CA MET A 113 -18.71 -2.46 5.76
C MET A 113 -19.87 -2.01 4.87
N LEU A 114 -19.61 -1.29 3.77
CA LEU A 114 -20.65 -0.84 2.86
C LEU A 114 -21.39 -2.02 2.21
N LYS A 115 -20.67 -3.07 1.80
CA LYS A 115 -21.28 -4.30 1.28
C LYS A 115 -22.18 -4.98 2.33
N GLN A 116 -21.74 -5.00 3.58
CA GLN A 116 -22.53 -5.58 4.68
C GLN A 116 -23.81 -4.76 4.91
N GLU A 117 -23.71 -3.44 4.96
CA GLU A 117 -24.87 -2.54 5.09
C GLU A 117 -25.82 -2.65 3.90
N GLU A 118 -25.31 -2.71 2.67
CA GLU A 118 -26.13 -2.97 1.49
C GLU A 118 -26.88 -4.30 1.58
N GLY A 119 -26.20 -5.36 2.04
CA GLY A 119 -26.80 -6.68 2.27
C GLY A 119 -27.91 -6.62 3.32
N ARG A 120 -27.67 -5.90 4.41
CA ARG A 120 -28.63 -5.67 5.50
C ARG A 120 -29.85 -4.90 5.00
N LEU A 121 -29.65 -3.80 4.26
CA LEU A 121 -30.71 -2.99 3.68
C LEU A 121 -31.55 -3.81 2.69
N LYS A 122 -30.92 -4.61 1.82
CA LYS A 122 -31.63 -5.52 0.91
C LYS A 122 -32.47 -6.55 1.67
N ALA A 123 -31.93 -7.13 2.75
CA ALA A 123 -32.67 -8.07 3.58
C ALA A 123 -33.87 -7.41 4.29
N LEU A 124 -33.70 -6.19 4.82
CA LEU A 124 -34.77 -5.43 5.46
C LEU A 124 -35.85 -5.02 4.46
N GLN A 125 -35.45 -4.60 3.25
CA GLN A 125 -36.38 -4.27 2.17
C GLN A 125 -37.20 -5.49 1.75
N ARG A 126 -36.58 -6.68 1.65
CA ARG A 126 -37.30 -7.93 1.37
C ARG A 126 -38.32 -8.24 2.47
N LYS A 127 -37.94 -8.11 3.75
CA LYS A 127 -38.84 -8.30 4.90
C LYS A 127 -40.01 -7.32 4.89
N SER A 128 -39.74 -6.05 4.59
CA SER A 128 -40.78 -5.01 4.46
C SER A 128 -41.74 -5.31 3.31
N LYS A 129 -41.25 -5.69 2.13
CA LYS A 129 -42.09 -6.08 0.98
C LYS A 129 -42.93 -7.32 1.26
N SER A 130 -42.41 -8.31 1.99
CA SER A 130 -43.21 -9.46 2.41
C SER A 130 -44.27 -9.10 3.46
N GLY A 131 -43.97 -8.16 4.36
CA GLY A 131 -44.94 -7.61 5.31
C GLY A 131 -46.05 -6.83 4.60
N SER A 132 -45.69 -5.98 3.63
CA SER A 132 -46.66 -5.21 2.86
C SER A 132 -47.53 -6.09 1.97
N ALA A 133 -47.02 -7.22 1.45
CA ALA A 133 -47.83 -8.17 0.70
C ALA A 133 -48.90 -8.87 1.57
N ALA A 134 -48.57 -9.14 2.84
CA ALA A 134 -49.54 -9.62 3.82
C ALA A 134 -50.57 -8.54 4.18
N GLU A 135 -50.14 -7.28 4.30
CA GLU A 135 -51.04 -6.13 4.49
C GLU A 135 -51.95 -5.88 3.28
N THR A 136 -51.45 -5.99 2.04
CA THR A 136 -52.26 -5.81 0.82
C THR A 136 -53.31 -6.90 0.69
N LYS A 137 -52.99 -8.16 1.01
CA LYS A 137 -53.99 -9.25 1.07
C LYS A 137 -55.08 -8.97 2.11
N LEU A 138 -54.68 -8.43 3.27
CA LEU A 138 -55.61 -8.10 4.35
C LEU A 138 -56.48 -6.87 4.00
N LYS A 139 -55.93 -5.86 3.30
CA LYS A 139 -56.67 -4.67 2.83
C LYS A 139 -57.64 -4.99 1.70
N SER A 140 -57.37 -6.02 0.88
CA SER A 140 -58.29 -6.49 -0.16
C SER A 140 -59.42 -7.38 0.37
N MET A 141 -59.35 -7.81 1.63
CA MET A 141 -60.37 -8.63 2.27
C MET A 141 -61.49 -7.73 2.80
N LYS A 142 -62.33 -7.23 1.88
CA LYS A 142 -63.55 -6.49 2.22
C LYS A 142 -64.50 -7.44 2.97
N LEU A 143 -65.04 -7.02 4.11
CA LEU A 143 -66.06 -7.83 4.76
C LEU A 143 -67.31 -7.84 3.85
N PRO A 144 -67.89 -9.01 3.52
CA PRO A 144 -69.14 -9.04 2.78
C PRO A 144 -70.22 -8.22 3.50
N PRO A 145 -71.14 -7.57 2.75
CA PRO A 145 -72.21 -6.79 3.34
C PRO A 145 -73.07 -7.67 4.25
N PRO A 146 -73.61 -7.10 5.35
CA PRO A 146 -74.39 -7.87 6.31
C PRO A 146 -75.64 -8.45 5.65
N THR A 147 -75.77 -9.77 5.67
CA THR A 147 -76.97 -10.47 5.21
C THR A 147 -78.05 -10.49 6.30
N GLU A 148 -79.30 -10.77 5.93
CA GLU A 148 -80.40 -10.86 6.90
C GLU A 148 -80.15 -11.93 7.98
N ASP A 149 -79.53 -13.05 7.60
CA ASP A 149 -79.14 -14.10 8.53
C ASP A 149 -77.98 -13.68 9.45
N MET A 150 -77.08 -12.84 8.96
CA MET A 150 -76.03 -12.22 9.79
C MET A 150 -76.64 -11.34 10.88
N MET A 151 -77.67 -10.55 10.57
CA MET A 151 -78.33 -9.71 11.58
C MET A 151 -79.05 -10.54 12.65
N LYS A 152 -79.59 -11.72 12.30
CA LYS A 152 -80.18 -12.65 13.28
C LYS A 152 -79.09 -13.19 14.22
N LEU A 153 -77.95 -13.59 13.67
CA LEU A 153 -76.79 -14.03 14.46
C LEU A 153 -76.29 -12.94 15.40
N VAL A 154 -76.12 -11.71 14.92
CA VAL A 154 -75.73 -10.56 15.74
C VAL A 154 -76.66 -10.40 16.94
N LYS A 155 -77.98 -10.46 16.74
CA LYS A 155 -78.95 -10.36 17.84
C LYS A 155 -78.84 -11.50 18.86
N VAL A 156 -78.52 -12.72 18.42
CA VAL A 156 -78.29 -13.86 19.32
C VAL A 156 -77.08 -13.60 20.21
N TYR A 157 -75.98 -13.11 19.63
CA TYR A 157 -74.76 -12.79 20.39
C TYR A 157 -74.92 -11.54 21.26
N GLU A 158 -75.71 -10.54 20.85
CA GLU A 158 -76.06 -9.38 21.70
C GLU A 158 -76.93 -9.76 22.91
N GLY A 159 -77.79 -10.77 22.76
CA GLY A 159 -78.60 -11.29 23.86
C GLY A 159 -77.80 -12.09 24.90
N MET A 160 -76.54 -12.42 24.60
CA MET A 160 -75.67 -13.26 25.42
C MET A 160 -74.73 -12.40 26.29
N PRO A 161 -74.43 -12.80 27.54
CA PRO A 161 -73.41 -12.15 28.34
C PRO A 161 -72.04 -12.15 27.63
N PRO A 162 -71.21 -11.09 27.77
CA PRO A 162 -69.90 -11.01 27.12
C PRO A 162 -68.97 -12.18 27.43
N GLU A 163 -69.04 -12.70 28.67
CA GLU A 163 -68.25 -13.83 29.16
C GLU A 163 -68.60 -15.14 28.46
N ASP A 164 -69.85 -15.31 28.03
CA ASP A 164 -70.32 -16.48 27.29
C ASP A 164 -70.12 -16.31 25.77
N ALA A 165 -70.26 -15.07 25.27
CA ALA A 165 -70.10 -14.76 23.86
C ALA A 165 -68.63 -14.79 23.40
N ALA A 166 -67.69 -14.33 24.25
CA ALA A 166 -66.28 -14.24 23.89
C ALA A 166 -65.64 -15.59 23.52
N PRO A 167 -65.81 -16.68 24.29
CA PRO A 167 -65.29 -18.00 23.92
C PRO A 167 -65.87 -18.53 22.60
N VAL A 168 -67.12 -18.20 22.29
CA VAL A 168 -67.75 -18.61 21.02
C VAL A 168 -67.14 -17.84 19.86
N LEU A 169 -67.00 -16.51 19.97
CA LEU A 169 -66.37 -15.69 18.93
C LEU A 169 -64.86 -15.99 18.76
N GLU A 170 -64.15 -16.40 19.81
CA GLU A 170 -62.75 -16.83 19.74
C GLU A 170 -62.56 -18.00 18.76
N ASN A 171 -63.54 -18.90 18.72
CA ASN A 171 -63.53 -20.09 17.87
C ASN A 171 -64.07 -19.85 16.45
N LEU A 172 -64.67 -18.68 16.16
CA LEU A 172 -65.12 -18.33 14.82
C LEU A 172 -63.97 -17.83 13.93
N PRO A 173 -64.07 -17.92 12.60
CA PRO A 173 -63.13 -17.25 11.70
C PRO A 173 -63.09 -15.73 11.96
N ASP A 174 -61.89 -15.13 11.93
CA ASP A 174 -61.68 -13.72 12.30
C ASP A 174 -62.59 -12.75 11.52
N ALA A 175 -62.88 -13.04 10.25
CA ALA A 175 -63.79 -12.26 9.42
C ALA A 175 -65.24 -12.31 9.89
N ALA A 176 -65.72 -13.46 10.37
CA ALA A 176 -67.08 -13.62 10.89
C ALA A 176 -67.21 -12.93 12.25
N ALA A 177 -66.22 -13.11 13.13
CA ALA A 177 -66.17 -12.42 14.42
C ALA A 177 -66.15 -10.89 14.23
N ALA A 178 -65.33 -10.37 13.31
CA ALA A 178 -65.29 -8.95 12.97
C ALA A 178 -66.63 -8.44 12.45
N GLN A 179 -67.31 -9.17 11.57
CA GLN A 179 -68.64 -8.81 11.07
C GLN A 179 -69.68 -8.71 12.19
N ILE A 180 -69.70 -9.69 13.08
CA ILE A 180 -70.63 -9.72 14.21
C ILE A 180 -70.35 -8.55 15.16
N LEU A 181 -69.07 -8.32 15.50
CA LEU A 181 -68.63 -7.23 16.38
C LEU A 181 -68.87 -5.83 15.78
N LEU A 182 -68.78 -5.68 14.46
CA LEU A 182 -69.03 -4.41 13.78
C LEU A 182 -70.51 -4.01 13.82
N GLN A 183 -71.41 -5.00 13.80
CA GLN A 183 -72.86 -4.79 13.71
C GLN A 183 -73.55 -4.76 15.08
N MET A 184 -72.87 -5.17 16.15
CA MET A 184 -73.40 -5.11 17.51
C MET A 184 -73.13 -3.76 18.19
N ARG A 185 -73.75 -3.54 19.34
CA ARG A 185 -73.55 -2.35 20.19
C ARG A 185 -72.10 -2.21 20.61
N ARG A 186 -71.54 -1.00 20.44
CA ARG A 186 -70.15 -0.66 20.77
C ARG A 186 -69.69 -1.11 22.16
N ARG A 187 -70.52 -0.94 23.19
CA ARG A 187 -70.17 -1.32 24.56
C ARG A 187 -69.99 -2.84 24.71
N GLN A 188 -70.90 -3.61 24.13
CA GLN A 188 -70.85 -5.07 24.20
C GLN A 188 -69.70 -5.62 23.35
N ALA A 189 -69.49 -5.04 22.15
CA ALA A 189 -68.31 -5.35 21.34
C ALA A 189 -67.00 -5.09 22.09
N SER A 190 -66.90 -3.96 22.81
CA SER A 190 -65.69 -3.64 23.58
C SER A 190 -65.45 -4.58 24.76
N GLU A 191 -66.51 -4.98 25.45
CA GLU A 191 -66.44 -5.92 26.57
C GLU A 191 -65.99 -7.30 26.07
N ILE A 192 -66.57 -7.78 24.97
CA ILE A 192 -66.17 -9.04 24.33
C ILE A 192 -64.72 -8.99 23.83
N MET A 193 -64.32 -7.91 23.15
CA MET A 193 -62.94 -7.73 22.68
C MET A 193 -61.91 -7.76 23.81
N GLY A 194 -62.27 -7.28 25.01
CA GLY A 194 -61.42 -7.36 26.20
C GLY A 194 -61.24 -8.77 26.77
N LEU A 195 -62.12 -9.71 26.40
CA LEU A 195 -62.11 -11.11 26.85
C LEU A 195 -61.47 -12.07 25.82
N LEU A 196 -61.22 -11.61 24.59
CA LEU A 196 -60.53 -12.40 23.56
C LEU A 196 -59.03 -12.52 23.84
N THR A 197 -58.37 -13.50 23.21
CA THR A 197 -56.91 -13.58 23.28
C THR A 197 -56.23 -12.39 22.58
N PRO A 198 -55.03 -11.95 23.02
CA PRO A 198 -54.35 -10.81 22.39
C PRO A 198 -54.15 -10.95 20.88
N ASN A 199 -53.85 -12.16 20.42
CA ASN A 199 -53.67 -12.45 19.00
C ASN A 199 -55.00 -12.34 18.23
N LYS A 200 -56.09 -12.86 18.79
CA LYS A 200 -57.43 -12.80 18.19
C LYS A 200 -57.93 -11.36 18.12
N ALA A 201 -57.85 -10.62 19.23
CA ALA A 201 -58.24 -9.21 19.30
C ALA A 201 -57.46 -8.36 18.29
N ALA A 202 -56.16 -8.59 18.12
CA ALA A 202 -55.33 -7.89 17.14
C ALA A 202 -55.72 -8.22 15.68
N SER A 203 -56.04 -9.49 15.37
CA SER A 203 -56.47 -9.87 14.03
C SER A 203 -57.85 -9.31 13.68
N VAL A 204 -58.81 -9.41 14.58
CA VAL A 204 -60.17 -8.85 14.42
C VAL A 204 -60.11 -7.32 14.29
N SER A 205 -59.32 -6.63 15.12
CA SER A 205 -59.14 -5.17 15.05
C SER A 205 -58.61 -4.71 13.70
N ARG A 206 -57.64 -5.43 13.13
CA ARG A 206 -57.10 -5.12 11.79
C ARG A 206 -58.19 -5.18 10.72
N LEU A 207 -59.07 -6.19 10.77
CA LEU A 207 -60.19 -6.31 9.84
C LEU A 207 -61.22 -5.18 10.01
N LEU A 208 -61.53 -4.79 11.24
CA LEU A 208 -62.43 -3.68 11.52
C LEU A 208 -61.89 -2.34 10.96
N THR A 209 -60.60 -2.06 11.15
CA THR A 209 -59.97 -0.83 10.64
C THR A 209 -59.81 -0.80 9.11
N ALA A 210 -59.69 -1.97 8.47
CA ALA A 210 -59.60 -2.08 7.02
C ALA A 210 -60.93 -1.70 6.34
N GLU A 211 -62.07 -2.09 6.92
CA GLU A 211 -63.40 -1.72 6.42
C GLU A 211 -63.70 -0.23 6.63
N THR A 212 -63.34 0.34 7.80
CA THR A 212 -63.57 1.77 8.09
C THR A 212 -62.73 2.69 7.20
N ALA A 213 -61.49 2.31 6.88
CA ALA A 213 -60.64 3.09 5.97
C ALA A 213 -61.19 3.16 4.53
N VAL A 214 -61.98 2.18 4.10
CA VAL A 214 -62.66 2.19 2.78
C VAL A 214 -63.94 3.01 2.82
N ALA A 215 -64.68 3.00 3.94
CA ALA A 215 -65.88 3.83 4.12
C ALA A 215 -65.56 5.33 4.23
N GLU A 216 -64.39 5.69 4.78
CA GLU A 216 -63.94 7.07 4.92
C GLU A 216 -63.35 7.65 3.63
N ALA A 217 -62.77 6.82 2.76
CA ALA A 217 -62.29 7.23 1.43
C ALA A 217 -63.40 7.38 0.37
N ALA A 218 -64.64 6.98 0.69
CA ALA A 218 -65.81 7.05 -0.19
C ALA A 218 -66.81 8.17 0.17
N ARG A 219 -66.47 9.00 1.17
CA ARG A 219 -67.19 10.23 1.56
C ARG A 219 -66.46 11.45 1.04
#